data_AF-A0A0H3K7Z0-F1
#
_entry.id   AF-A0A0H3K7Z0-F1
#
_cell.length_a   1.000
_cell.length_b   1.000
_cell.length_c   1.000
_cell.angle_alpha   90.00
_cell.angle_beta   90.00
_cell.angle_gamma   90.00
#
_symmetry.space_group_name_H-M   'P 1'
#
loop_
_entity.id
_entity.type
_entity.pdbx_description
1 polymer ?
#
loop_
_entity_poly.entity_id
_entity_poly.type
_entity_poly.pdbx_seq_one_letter_code
_entity_poly.pdbx_strand_id
1 'polypeptide(L)'
;MRSPSEVNVNRMKSDLLSIPGIGRTFVKDFARIGIHSISDLVGQDPSALYQSLCEVNAAEAHATSKNYLYVFRMAVYYANGGRDSTKLKWHVWKD
;
A
#
# COMPACT_ATOMS: atom_id res chain seq x y z
N MET A 1 -23.08 -35.35 1.28
CA MET A 1 -23.76 -34.07 1.05
C MET A 1 -23.02 -32.98 1.83
N ARG A 2 -22.74 -31.83 1.20
CA ARG A 2 -22.07 -30.63 1.75
C ARG A 2 -22.84 -30.14 3.02
N SER A 3 -22.23 -29.58 4.06
CA SER A 3 -21.41 -28.36 4.05
C SER A 3 -20.57 -28.21 5.33
N PRO A 4 -19.33 -27.69 5.24
CA PRO A 4 -18.71 -26.93 6.32
C PRO A 4 -18.83 -25.44 5.97
N SER A 5 -19.99 -24.86 6.26
CA SER A 5 -20.13 -23.41 6.32
C SER A 5 -19.73 -22.95 7.71
N GLU A 6 -18.92 -21.87 7.74
CA GLU A 6 -18.62 -21.03 8.91
C GLU A 6 -17.37 -21.34 9.75
N VAL A 7 -16.25 -21.70 9.11
CA VAL A 7 -14.98 -21.14 9.59
C VAL A 7 -14.83 -19.75 8.98
N ASN A 8 -15.20 -18.75 9.78
CA ASN A 8 -15.06 -17.31 9.60
C ASN A 8 -13.88 -16.90 8.68
N VAL A 9 -14.16 -16.67 7.38
CA VAL A 9 -13.20 -16.12 6.40
C VAL A 9 -13.05 -14.60 6.61
N ASN A 10 -12.78 -14.17 7.84
CA ASN A 10 -12.31 -12.82 8.12
C ASN A 10 -10.78 -12.86 8.25
N ARG A 11 -10.12 -13.39 7.21
CA ARG A 11 -8.66 -13.41 7.07
C ARG A 11 -8.13 -11.99 7.30
N MET A 12 -7.29 -11.85 8.32
CA MET A 12 -6.56 -10.65 8.75
C MET A 12 -6.61 -9.50 7.75
N LYS A 13 -7.50 -8.53 7.99
CA LYS A 13 -7.48 -7.26 7.25
C LYS A 13 -6.17 -6.58 7.61
N SER A 14 -5.26 -6.42 6.64
CA SER A 14 -4.04 -5.63 6.81
C SER A 14 -4.40 -4.22 7.31
N ASP A 15 -3.68 -3.74 8.30
CA ASP A 15 -3.86 -2.40 8.88
C ASP A 15 -3.58 -1.28 7.85
N LEU A 16 -2.87 -1.58 6.76
CA LEU A 16 -2.72 -0.73 5.58
C LEU A 16 -4.06 -0.25 5.00
N LEU A 17 -5.14 -1.03 5.17
CA LEU A 17 -6.49 -0.64 4.76
C LEU A 17 -7.06 0.53 5.59
N SER A 18 -6.43 0.90 6.70
CA SER A 18 -6.81 2.09 7.47
C SER A 18 -6.23 3.39 6.90
N ILE A 19 -5.25 3.31 5.99
CA ILE A 19 -4.71 4.48 5.29
C ILE A 19 -5.76 4.96 4.28
N PRO A 20 -6.23 6.23 4.35
CA PRO A 20 -7.20 6.73 3.38
C PRO A 20 -6.70 6.60 1.94
N GLY A 21 -7.53 6.05 1.06
CA GLY A 21 -7.17 5.84 -0.35
C GLY A 21 -6.42 4.54 -0.65
N ILE A 22 -6.04 3.74 0.35
CA ILE A 22 -5.43 2.42 0.16
C ILE A 22 -6.51 1.32 0.13
N GLY A 23 -6.71 0.75 -1.06
CA GLY A 23 -7.55 -0.42 -1.29
C GLY A 23 -6.76 -1.73 -1.36
N ARG A 24 -7.48 -2.86 -1.51
CA ARG A 24 -6.90 -4.21 -1.57
C ARG A 24 -5.86 -4.41 -2.68
N THR A 25 -5.97 -3.69 -3.80
CA THR A 25 -4.97 -3.75 -4.89
C THR A 25 -3.63 -3.23 -4.40
N PHE A 26 -3.61 -2.03 -3.81
CA PHE A 26 -2.40 -1.46 -3.22
C PHE A 26 -1.80 -2.35 -2.13
N VAL A 27 -2.62 -2.95 -1.27
CA VAL A 27 -2.11 -3.90 -0.26
C VAL A 27 -1.39 -5.09 -0.89
N LYS A 28 -1.90 -5.62 -2.01
CA LYS A 28 -1.21 -6.69 -2.75
C LYS A 28 0.11 -6.20 -3.32
N ASP A 29 0.14 -5.01 -3.91
CA ASP A 29 1.37 -4.45 -4.49
C ASP A 29 2.42 -4.10 -3.42
N PHE A 30 1.98 -3.61 -2.26
CA PHE A 30 2.84 -3.36 -1.10
C PHE A 30 3.48 -4.66 -0.62
N ALA A 31 2.70 -5.76 -0.56
CA ALA A 31 3.21 -7.07 -0.18
C ALA A 31 4.27 -7.61 -1.16
N ARG A 32 4.23 -7.22 -2.45
CA ARG A 32 5.25 -7.61 -3.44
C ARG A 32 6.63 -7.05 -3.12
N ILE A 33 6.70 -5.95 -2.37
CA ILE A 33 7.95 -5.31 -1.93
C ILE A 33 8.21 -5.46 -0.43
N GLY A 34 7.54 -6.42 0.23
CA GLY A 34 7.75 -6.73 1.64
C GLY A 34 7.04 -5.81 2.65
N ILE A 35 6.12 -4.96 2.20
CA ILE A 35 5.33 -4.10 3.09
C ILE A 35 4.00 -4.78 3.42
N HIS A 36 3.82 -5.14 4.70
CA HIS A 36 2.64 -5.87 5.17
C HIS A 36 1.80 -5.09 6.19
N SER A 37 2.41 -4.06 6.79
CA SER A 37 1.82 -3.26 7.85
C SER A 37 2.14 -1.77 7.74
N ILE A 38 1.44 -0.93 8.49
CA ILE A 38 1.75 0.50 8.60
C ILE A 38 3.15 0.72 9.20
N SER A 39 3.57 -0.11 10.15
CA SER A 39 4.91 0.00 10.77
C SER A 39 6.05 -0.17 9.76
N ASP A 40 5.86 -0.99 8.71
CA ASP A 40 6.89 -1.23 7.70
C ASP A 40 7.16 0.02 6.83
N LEU A 41 6.23 0.99 6.84
CA LEU A 41 6.32 2.26 6.10
C LEU A 41 7.00 3.39 6.89
N VAL A 42 7.16 3.24 8.21
CA VAL A 42 7.72 4.29 9.07
C VAL A 42 9.17 4.57 8.67
N GLY A 43 9.49 5.83 8.42
CA GLY A 43 10.85 6.26 8.03
C GLY A 43 11.32 5.82 6.64
N GLN A 44 10.50 5.11 5.86
CA GLN A 44 10.87 4.69 4.51
C GLN A 44 10.94 5.87 3.54
N ASP A 45 11.79 5.76 2.51
CA ASP A 45 11.78 6.67 1.37
C ASP A 45 10.72 6.23 0.34
N PRO A 46 9.69 7.05 0.08
CA PRO A 46 8.67 6.74 -0.93
C PRO A 46 9.25 6.48 -2.34
N SER A 47 10.35 7.13 -2.69
CA SER A 47 11.00 7.00 -4.00
C SER A 47 11.65 5.63 -4.14
N ALA A 48 12.32 5.17 -3.08
CA ALA A 48 12.88 3.82 -3.01
C ALA A 48 11.79 2.75 -3.07
N LEU A 49 10.70 2.90 -2.32
CA LEU A 49 9.57 1.97 -2.37
C LEU A 49 8.95 1.87 -3.78
N TYR A 50 8.78 3.01 -4.45
CA TYR A 50 8.30 3.05 -5.83
C TYR A 50 9.26 2.34 -6.79
N GLN A 51 10.56 2.57 -6.66
CA GLN A 51 11.58 1.93 -7.48
C GLN A 51 11.58 0.40 -7.29
N SER A 52 11.53 -0.07 -6.05
CA SER A 52 11.41 -1.51 -5.76
C SER A 52 10.16 -2.13 -6.40
N LEU A 53 9.03 -1.43 -6.37
CA LEU A 53 7.81 -1.94 -7.00
C LEU A 53 7.93 -1.96 -8.52
N CYS A 54 8.58 -0.96 -9.12
CA CYS A 54 8.88 -0.96 -10.55
C CYS A 54 9.72 -2.17 -10.96
N GLU A 55 10.77 -2.49 -10.19
CA GLU A 55 11.65 -3.63 -10.45
C GLU A 55 10.90 -4.96 -10.37
N VAL A 56 10.12 -5.16 -9.29
CA VAL A 56 9.35 -6.40 -9.10
C VAL A 56 8.25 -6.57 -10.15
N ASN A 57 7.61 -5.48 -10.60
CA ASN A 57 6.62 -5.55 -11.66
C ASN A 57 7.24 -5.75 -13.05
N ALA A 58 8.38 -5.10 -13.33
CA ALA A 58 9.10 -5.25 -14.59
C ALA A 58 9.60 -6.68 -14.80
N ALA A 59 10.00 -7.37 -13.73
CA ALA A 59 10.36 -8.79 -13.76
C ALA A 59 9.21 -9.71 -14.22
N GLU A 60 7.95 -9.26 -14.06
CA GLU A 60 6.74 -9.94 -14.54
C GLU A 60 6.17 -9.33 -15.84
N ALA A 61 6.97 -8.52 -16.56
CA ALA A 61 6.55 -7.78 -17.75
C ALA A 61 5.33 -6.86 -17.51
N HIS A 62 5.21 -6.32 -16.30
CA HIS A 62 4.14 -5.39 -15.90
C HIS A 62 4.69 -3.97 -15.71
N ALA A 63 4.00 -2.97 -16.29
CA ALA A 63 4.38 -1.56 -16.13
C ALA A 63 3.75 -0.95 -14.86
N THR A 64 4.56 -0.31 -14.02
CA THR A 64 4.07 0.41 -12.84
C THR A 64 3.73 1.85 -13.19
N SER A 65 2.53 2.31 -12.82
CA SER A 65 2.12 3.71 -12.99
C SER A 65 2.83 4.64 -12.00
N LYS A 66 3.22 5.84 -12.46
CA LYS A 66 3.81 6.90 -11.62
C LYS A 66 2.93 7.28 -10.41
N ASN A 67 1.62 7.06 -10.49
CA ASN A 67 0.71 7.32 -9.36
C ASN A 67 1.08 6.55 -8.09
N TYR A 68 1.78 5.41 -8.20
CA TYR A 68 2.24 4.66 -7.04
C TYR A 68 3.25 5.45 -6.19
N LEU A 69 4.09 6.30 -6.80
CA LEU A 69 4.98 7.18 -6.04
C LEU A 69 4.17 8.09 -5.10
N TYR A 70 3.06 8.63 -5.59
CA TYR A 70 2.22 9.55 -4.83
C TYR A 70 1.47 8.84 -3.72
N VAL A 71 1.06 7.59 -3.98
CA VAL A 71 0.49 6.70 -2.98
C VAL A 71 1.51 6.36 -1.90
N PHE A 72 2.76 6.05 -2.24
CA PHE A 72 3.81 5.80 -1.25
C PHE A 72 4.10 7.03 -0.40
N ARG A 73 4.17 8.23 -1.00
CA ARG A 73 4.38 9.49 -0.26
C ARG A 73 3.29 9.71 0.78
N MET A 74 2.03 9.53 0.39
CA MET A 74 0.88 9.62 1.31
C MET A 74 0.93 8.54 2.40
N ALA A 75 1.25 7.29 2.04
CA ALA A 75 1.28 6.17 2.97
C ALA A 75 2.38 6.33 4.03
N VAL A 76 3.58 6.75 3.63
CA VAL A 76 4.69 7.07 4.53
C VAL A 76 4.36 8.27 5.42
N TYR A 77 3.73 9.33 4.87
CA TYR A 77 3.26 10.46 5.68
C TYR A 77 2.30 10.02 6.79
N TYR A 78 1.30 9.19 6.45
CA TYR A 78 0.36 8.64 7.42
C TYR A 78 1.05 7.77 8.49
N ALA A 79 1.98 6.91 8.05
CA ALA A 79 2.75 6.02 8.94
C ALA A 79 3.61 6.81 9.93
N ASN A 80 4.21 7.91 9.50
CA ASN A 80 4.99 8.82 10.35
C ASN A 80 4.12 9.73 11.26
N GLY A 81 2.84 9.42 11.42
CA GLY A 81 1.93 10.15 12.30
C GLY A 81 1.21 11.33 11.64
N GLY A 82 1.30 11.49 10.32
CA GLY A 82 0.58 12.51 9.57
C GLY A 82 -0.93 12.32 9.61
N ARG A 83 -1.68 13.34 10.02
CA ARG A 83 -3.16 13.31 10.17
C ARG A 83 -3.88 14.45 9.46
N ASP A 84 -3.17 15.29 8.72
CA ASP A 84 -3.79 16.36 7.92
C ASP A 84 -4.62 15.76 6.79
N SER A 85 -5.93 15.94 6.87
CA SER A 85 -6.89 15.38 5.90
C SER A 85 -6.68 15.90 4.47
N THR A 86 -6.05 17.07 4.30
CA THR A 86 -5.72 17.61 2.98
C THR A 86 -4.56 16.84 2.35
N LYS A 87 -3.64 16.31 3.16
CA LYS A 87 -2.51 15.49 2.75
C LYS A 87 -2.84 14.00 2.65
N LEU A 88 -3.97 13.54 3.18
CA LEU A 88 -4.44 12.14 3.05
C LEU A 88 -5.22 11.90 1.76
N LYS A 89 -4.72 12.48 0.67
CA LYS A 89 -5.22 12.32 -0.70
C LYS A 89 -4.02 12.16 -1.62
N TRP A 90 -3.84 10.97 -2.21
CA TRP A 90 -2.63 10.64 -2.97
C TRP A 90 -2.34 11.65 -4.10
N HIS A 91 -3.37 12.18 -4.77
CA HIS A 91 -3.21 13.11 -5.89
C HIS A 91 -2.57 14.46 -5.51
N VAL A 92 -2.49 14.78 -4.22
CA VAL A 92 -1.85 16.00 -3.69
C VAL A 92 -0.33 15.84 -3.62
N TRP A 93 0.17 14.61 -3.71
CA TRP A 93 1.60 14.29 -3.68
C TRP A 93 2.24 14.18 -5.05
N LYS A 94 1.60 14.74 -6.08
CA LYS A 94 2.01 14.59 -7.48
C LYS A 94 3.25 15.40 -7.87
N ASP A 95 3.51 16.46 -7.10
CA ASP A 95 4.54 17.47 -7.34
C ASP A 95 5.96 16.93 -7.14
#